data_AF-A0A3N5FIY3-F1
#
_entry.id   AF-A0A3N5FIY3-F1
#
_cell.length_a   1.000
_cell.length_b   1.000
_cell.length_c   1.000
_cell.angle_alpha   90.00
_cell.angle_beta   90.00
_cell.angle_gamma   90.00
#
_symmetry.space_group_name_H-M   'P 1'
#
loop_
_entity.id
_entity.type
_entity.pdbx_description
1 polymer ?
#
loop_
_entity_poly.entity_id
_entity_poly.type
_entity_poly.pdbx_seq_one_letter_code
_entity_poly.pdbx_strand_id
1 'polypeptide(L)' 'MKNVPQIVAFMTPFPHSIDIDAPLSEARAFMQRRRIRHLPVTSRGAIVGMPPRRS' A
#
# COMPACT_ATOMS: atom_id res chain seq x y z
N MET A 1 28.85 1.18 -10.63
CA MET A 1 27.80 1.85 -9.84
C MET A 1 26.48 1.18 -10.18
N LYS A 2 25.72 0.71 -9.19
CA LYS A 2 24.42 0.06 -9.44
C LYS A 2 23.46 1.16 -9.92
N ASN A 3 22.98 1.07 -11.15
CA ASN A 3 22.01 2.02 -11.71
C ASN A 3 20.73 1.93 -10.89
N VAL A 4 20.58 2.84 -9.94
CA VAL A 4 19.33 3.04 -9.23
C VAL A 4 18.32 3.49 -10.29
N PRO A 5 17.23 2.74 -10.53
CA PRO A 5 16.25 3.10 -11.55
C PRO A 5 15.75 4.52 -11.29
N GLN A 6 15.76 5.40 -12.30
CA GLN A 6 15.35 6.80 -12.11
C GLN A 6 13.93 6.93 -11.51
N ILE A 7 13.08 5.91 -11.71
CA ILE A 7 11.73 5.82 -11.14
C ILE A 7 11.70 5.95 -9.62
N VAL A 8 12.67 5.42 -8.87
CA VAL A 8 12.61 5.48 -7.40
C VAL A 8 12.66 6.91 -6.86
N ALA A 9 13.20 7.88 -7.62
CA ALA A 9 13.19 9.29 -7.25
C ALA A 9 11.78 9.91 -7.24
N PHE A 10 10.83 9.28 -7.93
CA PHE A 10 9.44 9.76 -8.06
C PHE A 10 8.43 8.93 -7.25
N MET A 11 8.87 7.83 -6.63
CA MET A 11 7.98 6.98 -5.83
C MET A 11 7.74 7.59 -4.45
N THR A 12 6.56 7.34 -3.86
CA THR A 12 6.30 7.68 -2.46
C THR A 12 7.15 6.78 -1.55
N PRO A 13 8.07 7.33 -0.74
CA PRO A 13 8.83 6.54 0.21
C PRO A 13 7.90 6.04 1.31
N PHE A 14 8.10 4.79 1.74
CA PHE A 14 7.35 4.16 2.84
C PHE A 14 5.82 4.28 2.67
N PRO A 15 5.24 3.67 1.61
CA PRO A 15 3.80 3.72 1.41
C PRO A 15 3.07 3.14 2.62
N HIS A 16 1.95 3.75 2.98
CA HIS A 16 1.05 3.16 3.96
C HIS A 16 0.62 1.78 3.51
N SER A 17 0.53 0.84 4.45
CA SER A 17 0.09 -0.53 4.22
C SER A 17 -0.87 -0.97 5.32
N ILE A 18 -1.51 -2.11 5.13
CA ILE A 18 -2.34 -2.76 6.13
C ILE A 18 -1.92 -4.21 6.32
N ASP A 19 -2.09 -4.75 7.51
CA ASP A 19 -1.85 -6.17 7.76
C ASP A 19 -2.94 -7.04 7.09
N ILE A 20 -2.58 -8.25 6.69
CA ILE A 20 -3.47 -9.22 6.05
C ILE A 20 -4.64 -9.64 6.96
N ASP A 21 -4.42 -9.63 8.27
CA ASP A 21 -5.44 -10.03 9.25
C ASP A 21 -6.34 -8.85 9.67
N ALA A 22 -6.08 -7.64 9.15
CA ALA A 22 -6.87 -6.47 9.49
C ALA A 22 -8.26 -6.48 8.81
N PRO A 23 -9.30 -5.97 9.49
CA PRO A 23 -10.64 -5.88 8.91
C PRO A 23 -10.71 -5.04 7.63
N LEU A 24 -11.51 -5.49 6.65
CA LEU A 24 -11.71 -4.74 5.40
C LEU A 24 -12.32 -3.33 5.63
N SER A 25 -13.13 -3.18 6.68
CA SER A 25 -13.68 -1.88 7.08
C SER A 25 -12.58 -0.88 7.46
N GLU A 26 -11.53 -1.36 8.12
CA GLU A 26 -10.37 -0.55 8.48
C GLU A 26 -9.60 -0.10 7.24
N ALA A 27 -9.35 -1.01 6.30
CA ALA A 27 -8.73 -0.67 5.02
C ALA A 27 -9.53 0.42 4.27
N ARG A 28 -10.87 0.30 4.25
CA ARG A 28 -11.77 1.29 3.63
C ARG A 28 -11.71 2.64 4.34
N ALA A 29 -11.80 2.65 5.66
CA ALA A 29 -11.71 3.88 6.44
C ALA A 29 -10.34 4.55 6.25
N PHE A 30 -9.26 3.78 6.19
CA PHE A 30 -7.92 4.27 5.92
C PHE A 30 -7.82 4.93 4.54
N MET A 31 -8.27 4.22 3.49
CA MET A 31 -8.31 4.74 2.12
C MET A 31 -9.12 6.04 2.00
N GLN A 32 -10.29 6.10 2.64
CA GLN A 32 -11.15 7.29 2.65
C GLN A 32 -10.48 8.48 3.36
N ARG A 33 -9.99 8.28 4.59
CA ARG A 33 -9.34 9.33 5.39
C ARG A 33 -8.11 9.90 4.70
N ARG A 34 -7.33 9.05 4.04
CA ARG A 34 -6.08 9.42 3.36
C ARG A 34 -6.29 9.81 1.89
N ARG A 35 -7.52 9.68 1.38
CA ARG A 35 -7.89 9.93 -0.03
C ARG A 35 -7.05 9.13 -1.03
N ILE A 36 -6.66 7.91 -0.66
CA ILE A 36 -5.90 6.98 -1.49
C ILE A 36 -6.82 5.85 -1.99
N ARG A 37 -6.50 5.29 -3.15
CA ARG A 37 -7.31 4.25 -3.81
C ARG A 37 -6.79 2.83 -3.63
N HIS A 38 -5.53 2.70 -3.22
CA HIS A 38 -4.81 1.45 -3.11
C HIS A 38 -4.03 1.46 -1.81
N LEU A 39 -4.01 0.32 -1.12
CA LEU A 39 -3.34 0.15 0.15
C LEU A 39 -2.64 -1.21 0.13
N PRO A 40 -1.31 -1.28 -0.07
CA PRO A 40 -0.57 -2.53 -0.01
C PRO A 40 -0.95 -3.39 1.20
N VAL A 41 -1.22 -4.67 0.97
CA VAL A 41 -1.45 -5.65 2.03
C VAL A 41 -0.12 -6.28 2.37
N THR A 42 0.18 -6.35 3.66
CA THR A 42 1.41 -6.92 4.19
C THR A 42 1.12 -8.06 5.17
N SER A 43 2.03 -9.02 5.28
CA SER A 43 2.04 -10.00 6.36
C SER A 43 3.48 -10.12 6.86
N ARG A 44 3.68 -9.97 8.17
CA ARG A 44 5.02 -10.01 8.79
C ARG A 44 6.05 -9.09 8.11
N GLY A 45 5.61 -7.92 7.65
CA GLY A 45 6.46 -6.93 6.97
C GLY A 45 6.76 -7.20 5.48
N ALA A 46 6.27 -8.31 4.91
CA ALA A 46 6.37 -8.59 3.49
C ALA A 46 5.07 -8.22 2.76
N ILE A 47 5.16 -7.69 1.53
CA ILE A 47 3.98 -7.42 0.70
C ILE A 47 3.40 -8.75 0.21
N VAL A 48 2.11 -8.95 0.47
CA VAL A 48 1.38 -10.17 0.09
C VAL A 48 0.25 -9.91 -0.90
N GLY A 49 -0.12 -8.65 -1.13
CA GLY A 49 -1.14 -8.32 -2.12
C GLY A 49 -1.53 -6.86 -2.21
N MET A 50 -2.54 -6.58 -3.03
CA MET A 50 -3.16 -5.26 -3.19
C MET A 50 -4.68 -5.43 -3.20
N PRO A 51 -5.44 -4.65 -2.42
CA PRO A 51 -6.88 -4.75 -2.41
C PRO A 51 -7.44 -4.21 -3.74
N PRO A 52 -8.43 -4.90 -4.35
CA PRO A 52 -9.05 -4.45 -5.58
C PRO A 52 -9.87 -3.17 -5.34
N ARG A 53 -9.85 -2.27 -6.32
CA ARG A 53 -10.79 -1.15 -6.38
C ARG A 53 -12.17 -1.71 -6.68
N ARG A 54 -13.07 -1.68 -5.70
CA ARG A 54 -14.49 -1.95 -5.92
C ARG A 54 -15.11 -0.65 -6.44
N SER A 55 -15.46 -0.63 -7.73
CA SER A 55 -16.01 0.55 -8.40
C SER A 55 -17.43 0.85 -7.96
#